data_AF-A0A963I5V1-F1
#
_entry.id   AF-A0A963I5V1-F1
#
_cell.length_a   1.000
_cell.length_b   1.000
_cell.length_c   1.000
_cell.angle_alpha   90.00
_cell.angle_beta   90.00
_cell.angle_gamma   90.00
#
_symmetry.space_group_name_H-M   'P 1'
#
loop_
_entity.id
_entity.type
_entity.pdbx_description
1 polymer ?
#
loop_
_entity_poly.entity_id
_entity_poly.type
_entity_poly.pdbx_seq_one_letter_code
_entity_poly.pdbx_strand_id
1 'polypeptide(L)'
;MSASHPGAPVFAPAADLPDWARRSVNLADPRLGAQAIVASDEFFAPLSRMLDPAPAVFIPGKYDEHGKWMDGWETRRKRTAGHDWAIIKLGRKGTVSGFDVDT
;
A
#
# COMPACT_ATOMS: atom_id res chain seq x y z
N MET A 1 25.93 3.76 -19.91
CA MET A 1 24.66 3.01 -19.92
C MET A 1 23.55 4.05 -19.96
N SER A 2 22.68 4.03 -20.97
CA SER A 2 21.60 5.02 -21.07
C SER A 2 20.63 4.78 -19.91
N ALA A 3 20.47 5.76 -19.02
CA ALA A 3 19.39 5.73 -18.05
C ALA A 3 18.08 5.81 -18.84
N SER A 4 17.39 4.67 -19.00
CA SER A 4 16.04 4.64 -19.53
C SER A 4 15.20 5.53 -18.63
N HIS A 5 14.72 6.64 -19.15
CA HIS A 5 13.89 7.55 -18.38
C HIS A 5 12.58 6.82 -18.05
N PRO A 6 12.09 6.91 -16.81
CA PRO A 6 10.79 6.33 -16.48
C PRO A 6 9.71 6.93 -17.39
N GLY A 7 8.79 6.07 -17.82
CA GLY A 7 7.63 6.46 -18.61
C GLY A 7 6.65 7.30 -17.80
N ALA A 8 5.61 7.80 -18.48
CA ALA A 8 4.56 8.58 -17.82
C ALA A 8 3.83 7.75 -16.74
N PRO A 9 3.51 8.34 -15.58
CA PRO A 9 2.70 7.67 -14.55
C PRO A 9 1.32 7.27 -15.09
N VAL A 10 0.89 6.06 -14.76
CA VAL A 10 -0.44 5.53 -15.02
C VAL A 10 -1.12 5.37 -13.67
N PHE A 11 -2.23 6.07 -13.45
CA PHE A 11 -2.99 6.01 -12.21
C PHE A 11 -4.05 4.93 -12.30
N ALA A 12 -4.19 4.14 -11.24
CA ALA A 12 -5.31 3.23 -11.07
C ALA A 12 -6.64 4.02 -11.03
N PRO A 13 -7.76 3.42 -11.47
CA PRO A 13 -9.07 3.99 -11.19
C PRO A 13 -9.30 4.04 -9.67
N ALA A 14 -10.19 4.92 -9.23
CA ALA A 14 -10.61 4.92 -7.83
C ALA A 14 -11.30 3.59 -7.48
N ALA A 15 -11.05 3.09 -6.26
CA ALA A 15 -11.67 1.86 -5.78
C ALA A 15 -13.21 1.95 -5.81
N ASP A 16 -13.85 0.89 -6.33
CA ASP A 16 -15.30 0.79 -6.36
C ASP A 16 -15.83 0.23 -5.03
N LEU A 17 -15.96 1.12 -4.04
CA LEU A 17 -16.31 0.72 -2.68
C LEU A 17 -17.81 0.43 -2.51
N PRO A 18 -18.20 -0.56 -1.68
CA PRO A 18 -19.59 -0.74 -1.31
C PRO A 18 -20.12 0.45 -0.47
N ASP A 19 -21.44 0.66 -0.47
CA ASP A 19 -22.09 1.79 0.22
C ASP A 19 -21.72 1.92 1.69
N TRP A 20 -21.58 0.80 2.41
CA TRP A 20 -21.20 0.81 3.81
C TRP A 20 -19.80 1.41 4.01
N ALA A 21 -18.86 1.16 3.09
CA ALA A 21 -17.49 1.65 3.17
C ALA A 21 -17.43 3.15 2.82
N ARG A 22 -18.15 3.58 1.76
CA ARG A 22 -18.22 5.00 1.38
C ARG A 22 -18.81 5.90 2.47
N ARG A 23 -19.68 5.35 3.33
CA ARG A 23 -20.32 6.06 4.45
C ARG A 23 -19.57 5.91 5.78
N SER A 24 -18.47 5.15 5.80
CA SER A 24 -17.66 4.92 6.99
C SER A 24 -16.41 5.79 7.00
N VAL A 25 -15.81 5.94 8.18
CA VAL A 25 -14.50 6.59 8.32
C VAL A 25 -13.40 5.59 8.03
N ASN A 26 -12.48 5.91 7.11
CA ASN A 26 -11.25 5.12 6.94
C ASN A 26 -10.31 5.34 8.13
N LEU A 27 -10.36 4.45 9.13
CA LEU A 27 -9.50 4.52 10.32
C LEU A 27 -8.01 4.25 10.02
N ALA A 28 -7.69 3.71 8.86
CA ALA A 28 -6.32 3.48 8.38
C ALA A 28 -5.76 4.67 7.58
N ASP A 29 -6.51 5.77 7.43
CA ASP A 29 -6.07 6.97 6.73
C ASP A 29 -4.97 7.73 7.53
N PRO A 30 -3.77 7.95 6.96
CA PRO A 30 -2.68 8.69 7.61
C PRO A 30 -3.06 10.11 8.01
N ARG A 31 -4.02 10.75 7.34
CA ARG A 31 -4.52 12.10 7.69
C ARG A 31 -5.22 12.11 9.04
N LEU A 32 -5.74 10.96 9.48
CA LEU A 32 -6.27 10.76 10.82
C LEU A 32 -5.19 10.32 11.82
N GLY A 33 -3.92 10.22 11.43
CA GLY A 33 -2.82 9.78 12.27
C GLY A 33 -2.61 8.27 12.31
N ALA A 34 -3.16 7.53 11.32
CA ALA A 34 -2.82 6.13 11.14
C ALA A 34 -1.35 5.96 10.77
N GLN A 35 -0.73 4.87 11.21
CA GLN A 35 0.71 4.64 11.04
C GLN A 35 1.00 3.18 10.72
N ALA A 36 1.84 2.96 9.71
CA ALA A 36 2.55 1.71 9.51
C ALA A 36 3.55 1.55 10.67
N ILE A 37 3.39 0.51 11.48
CA ILE A 37 4.23 0.30 12.67
C ILE A 37 5.41 -0.62 12.35
N VAL A 38 5.11 -1.78 11.75
CA VAL A 38 6.11 -2.77 11.37
C VAL A 38 5.49 -3.77 10.40
N ALA A 39 6.29 -4.33 9.49
CA ALA A 39 5.93 -5.50 8.70
C ALA A 39 6.96 -6.62 8.88
N SER A 40 6.59 -7.83 8.50
CA SER A 40 7.49 -8.99 8.49
C SER A 40 8.62 -8.85 7.47
N ASP A 41 8.36 -8.15 6.36
CA ASP A 41 9.33 -7.83 5.30
C ASP A 41 8.82 -6.60 4.54
N GLU A 42 9.74 -5.77 4.05
CA GLU A 42 9.43 -4.55 3.27
C GLU A 42 10.38 -4.39 2.08
N PHE A 43 10.90 -5.51 1.58
CA PHE A 43 12.03 -5.49 0.65
C PHE A 43 11.72 -4.80 -0.67
N PHE A 44 10.60 -5.12 -1.34
CA PHE A 44 10.29 -4.55 -2.66
C PHE A 44 9.53 -3.24 -2.56
N ALA A 45 8.63 -3.09 -1.58
CA ALA A 45 7.96 -1.83 -1.32
C ALA A 45 7.57 -1.69 0.17
N PRO A 46 7.66 -0.48 0.74
CA PRO A 46 7.42 -0.25 2.17
C PRO A 46 5.93 -0.27 2.51
N LEU A 47 5.61 -0.78 3.71
CA LEU A 47 4.27 -0.82 4.28
C LEU A 47 3.59 0.54 4.32
N SER A 48 4.36 1.62 4.52
CA SER A 48 3.82 2.97 4.59
C SER A 48 3.07 3.41 3.33
N ARG A 49 3.44 2.91 2.13
CA ARG A 49 2.73 3.23 0.89
C ARG A 49 1.35 2.59 0.82
N MET A 50 1.13 1.44 1.46
CA MET A 50 -0.18 0.80 1.51
C MET A 50 -1.24 1.67 2.21
N LEU A 51 -0.82 2.64 3.03
CA LEU A 51 -1.73 3.57 3.70
C LEU A 51 -1.98 4.86 2.90
N ASP A 52 -1.32 5.07 1.75
CA ASP A 52 -1.56 6.25 0.94
C ASP A 52 -3.01 6.24 0.41
N PRO A 53 -3.83 7.27 0.70
CA PRO A 53 -5.22 7.31 0.21
C PRO A 53 -5.32 7.68 -1.27
N ALA A 54 -4.23 8.04 -1.94
CA ALA A 54 -4.23 8.29 -3.38
C ALA A 54 -4.38 6.98 -4.18
N PRO A 55 -4.95 7.03 -5.40
CA PRO A 55 -4.96 5.86 -6.29
C PRO A 55 -3.54 5.38 -6.58
N ALA A 56 -3.35 4.06 -6.60
CA ALA A 56 -2.06 3.44 -6.89
C ALA A 56 -1.50 3.91 -8.24
N VAL A 57 -0.19 4.12 -8.29
CA VAL A 57 0.52 4.63 -9.46
C VAL A 57 1.43 3.54 -10.02
N PHE A 58 1.30 3.26 -11.31
CA PHE A 58 2.28 2.49 -12.06
C PHE A 58 3.17 3.41 -12.89
N ILE A 59 4.49 3.30 -12.73
CA ILE A 59 5.45 4.09 -13.51
C ILE A 59 6.30 3.13 -14.36
N PRO A 60 6.04 3.00 -15.67
CA PRO A 60 6.78 2.10 -16.55
C PRO A 60 8.28 2.42 -16.50
N GLY A 61 9.12 1.38 -16.35
CA GLY A 61 10.57 1.56 -16.34
C GLY A 61 11.14 2.24 -15.08
N LYS A 62 10.34 2.44 -14.03
CA LYS A 62 10.83 2.91 -12.72
C LYS A 62 11.33 1.73 -11.90
N TYR A 63 12.59 1.83 -11.46
CA TYR A 63 13.25 0.88 -10.59
C TYR A 63 13.92 1.63 -9.44
N ASP A 64 14.07 0.97 -8.31
CA ASP A 64 14.91 1.40 -7.19
C ASP A 64 15.95 0.32 -6.88
N GLU A 65 16.66 0.47 -5.76
CA GLU A 65 17.72 -0.46 -5.35
C GLU A 65 17.21 -1.89 -5.08
N HIS A 66 15.90 -2.06 -4.90
CA HIS A 66 15.26 -3.34 -4.59
C HIS A 66 14.52 -3.96 -5.78
N GLY A 67 14.49 -3.30 -6.93
CA GLY A 67 13.90 -3.84 -8.16
C GLY A 67 12.89 -2.88 -8.77
N LYS A 68 11.83 -3.44 -9.37
CA LYS A 68 10.77 -2.62 -9.97
C LYS A 68 10.08 -1.83 -8.85
N TRP A 69 9.96 -0.53 -9.02
CA TRP A 69 9.28 0.30 -8.03
C TRP A 69 7.78 0.00 -8.04
N MET A 70 7.22 -0.20 -6.85
CA MET A 70 5.81 -0.53 -6.66
C MET A 70 5.16 0.45 -5.67
N ASP A 71 3.92 0.82 -5.97
CA ASP A 71 3.11 1.74 -5.18
C ASP A 71 2.15 0.98 -4.27
N GLY A 72 2.72 0.41 -3.21
CA GLY A 72 2.03 -0.47 -2.26
C GLY A 72 3.03 -1.09 -1.30
N TRP A 73 2.65 -2.22 -0.69
CA TRP A 73 3.54 -3.04 0.14
C TRP A 73 3.83 -4.37 -0.58
N GLU A 74 5.11 -4.71 -0.73
CA GLU A 74 5.51 -5.96 -1.39
C GLU A 74 6.72 -6.60 -0.70
N THR A 75 6.57 -7.89 -0.40
CA THR A 75 7.57 -8.72 0.30
C THR A 75 8.33 -9.63 -0.67
N ARG A 76 9.48 -10.14 -0.23
CA ARG A 76 10.19 -11.20 -0.95
C ARG A 76 9.35 -12.46 -0.98
N ARG A 77 9.47 -13.19 -2.10
CA ARG A 77 8.87 -14.51 -2.24
C ARG A 77 9.36 -15.46 -1.13
N LYS A 78 8.45 -15.86 -0.26
CA LYS A 78 8.73 -16.79 0.84
C LYS A 78 8.87 -18.24 0.32
N ARG A 79 9.85 -18.97 0.86
CA ARG A 79 10.11 -20.41 0.59
C ARG A 79 10.06 -21.26 1.85
N THR A 80 9.54 -20.68 2.94
CA THR A 80 9.36 -21.29 4.26
C THR A 80 7.89 -21.21 4.66
N ALA A 81 7.49 -21.96 5.68
CA ALA A 81 6.10 -21.94 6.16
C ALA A 81 5.75 -20.59 6.82
N GLY A 82 4.45 -20.25 6.82
CA GLY A 82 3.90 -19.04 7.43
C GLY A 82 3.47 -17.97 6.41
N HIS A 83 3.04 -16.81 6.93
CA HIS A 83 2.54 -15.68 6.14
C HIS A 83 3.39 -14.43 6.37
N ASP A 84 3.36 -13.49 5.43
CA ASP A 84 3.79 -12.12 5.70
C ASP A 84 2.67 -11.35 6.40
N TRP A 85 3.05 -10.42 7.26
CA TRP A 85 2.14 -9.70 8.13
C TRP A 85 2.61 -8.26 8.32
N ALA A 86 1.66 -7.39 8.68
CA ALA A 86 1.90 -5.99 8.99
C ALA A 86 1.07 -5.58 10.20
N ILE A 87 1.61 -4.65 10.99
CA ILE A 87 0.93 -4.03 12.12
C ILE A 87 0.72 -2.55 11.78
N ILE A 88 -0.54 -2.13 11.80
CA ILE A 88 -0.97 -0.76 11.53
C ILE A 88 -1.64 -0.23 12.80
N LYS A 89 -1.23 0.96 13.22
CA LYS A 89 -1.94 1.73 14.24
C LYS A 89 -3.02 2.55 13.55
N LEU A 90 -4.27 2.36 13.97
CA LEU A 90 -5.39 3.17 13.49
C LEU A 90 -5.27 4.62 13.99
N GLY A 91 -5.75 5.58 13.18
CA GLY A 91 -5.61 6.99 13.49
C GLY A 91 -6.46 7.47 14.67
N ARG A 92 -7.58 6.79 14.93
CA ARG A 92 -8.49 7.09 16.04
C ARG A 92 -9.04 5.81 16.66
N LYS A 93 -9.47 5.90 17.91
CA LYS A 93 -10.26 4.83 18.54
C LYS A 93 -11.61 4.71 17.83
N GLY A 94 -12.06 3.49 17.59
CA GLY A 94 -13.33 3.20 16.94
C GLY A 94 -13.59 1.71 16.85
N THR A 95 -14.72 1.35 16.26
CA THR A 95 -15.10 -0.03 15.97
C THR A 95 -14.86 -0.31 14.49
N VAL A 96 -14.19 -1.41 14.17
CA VAL A 96 -13.98 -1.85 12.79
C VAL A 96 -15.22 -2.59 12.30
N SER A 97 -15.91 -2.01 11.31
CA SER A 97 -17.07 -2.63 10.67
C SER A 97 -16.70 -3.48 9.44
N GLY A 98 -15.51 -3.26 8.88
CA GLY A 98 -15.00 -3.92 7.68
C GLY A 98 -13.66 -3.33 7.25
N PHE A 99 -13.09 -3.88 6.19
CA PHE A 99 -11.85 -3.42 5.59
C PHE A 99 -11.89 -3.63 4.07
N ASP A 100 -11.05 -2.89 3.37
CA ASP A 100 -10.83 -2.99 1.93
C ASP A 100 -9.35 -3.35 1.69
N VAL A 101 -9.08 -4.20 0.69
CA VAL A 101 -7.72 -4.60 0.29
C VAL A 101 -7.63 -4.45 -1.22
N ASP A 102 -6.89 -3.44 -1.66
CA ASP A 102 -6.60 -3.17 -3.06
C ASP A 102 -5.26 -3.82 -3.45
N THR A 103 -5.25 -4.69 -4.47
CA THR A 103 -4.10 -5.55 -4.85
C THR A 103 -3.66 -5.35 -6.29
#